data_AF-A0A2A2KZ64-F1
#
_entry.id   AF-A0A2A2KZ64-F1
#
_cell.length_a   1.000
_cell.length_b   1.000
_cell.length_c   1.000
_cell.angle_alpha   90.00
_cell.angle_beta   90.00
_cell.angle_gamma   90.00
#
_symmetry.space_group_name_H-M   'P 1'
#
loop_
_entity.id
_entity.type
_entity.pdbx_description
1 polymer ?
#
loop_
_entity_poly.entity_id
_entity_poly.type
_entity_poly.pdbx_seq_one_letter_code
_entity_poly.pdbx_strand_id
1 'polypeptide(L)'
;MDYQIGSEAQCDEHFTLCCRPLNDTNEAIRDQPIKEPAGKWGTTGICDAPYWMVDNLLQQIAQRHKDIDYVIVTGDFESHAIWDYARDTHQRMIRNVSQLIKSHFPDKQIYFALGNHEGVPLDSFAPSFTPEEFHMDWLYGTVADEWKPYIPADQDKTIRFNGCYMVKPWPGFRIISLNNGLGDSLNLFLFINQTDPDGTMSWLSDQLLDAEKAGDKVHIVAHIPPGTAEALEGWSLNYYKLAIRFENTIAAHIMAHVHSEEFYVIYEDPEDFNSRPVDVVFSAPCMTPYSRYNPTYRIYTIDGKYDGSTYQVIDFEEWIMNLTVANQPPYDPTVEQLYPSILKEYGFTANLPSEWSNMINQMKTDDTLFNQYMRNFYRRNVYPVCDAKCKASWLCQARQAHHSKKLCSDIPDASPPERDPKRGKWYSKKRGSMTEEQIRNSVTKFMNNPKRRPKGQCPI
;
A
#
# COMPACT_ATOMS: atom_id res chain seq x y z
N MET A 1 7.97 14.80 -7.16
CA MET A 1 7.75 14.23 -8.51
C MET A 1 8.78 14.78 -9.49
N ASP A 2 10.00 14.22 -9.49
CA ASP A 2 11.11 14.72 -10.32
C ASP A 2 11.30 13.91 -11.61
N TYR A 3 10.22 13.48 -12.27
CA TYR A 3 10.35 12.66 -13.48
C TYR A 3 10.90 13.47 -14.66
N GLN A 4 11.89 12.94 -15.38
CA GLN A 4 12.49 13.59 -16.55
C GLN A 4 12.38 12.72 -17.80
N ILE A 5 11.68 13.24 -18.82
CA ILE A 5 11.58 12.60 -20.15
C ILE A 5 12.98 12.43 -20.75
N GLY A 6 13.24 11.24 -21.29
CA GLY A 6 14.51 10.89 -21.93
C GLY A 6 15.66 10.58 -20.97
N SER A 7 15.48 10.71 -19.65
CA SER A 7 16.46 10.24 -18.67
C SER A 7 16.55 8.71 -18.66
N GLU A 8 17.57 8.14 -18.02
CA GLU A 8 17.75 6.69 -17.97
C GLU A 8 16.62 5.99 -17.21
N ALA A 9 15.96 5.03 -17.85
CA ALA A 9 14.89 4.22 -17.28
C ALA A 9 15.36 2.84 -16.78
N GLN A 10 16.54 2.39 -17.20
CA GLN A 10 17.21 1.17 -16.74
C GLN A 10 18.50 1.51 -16.02
N CYS A 11 18.36 2.29 -14.94
CA CYS A 11 19.45 2.54 -14.02
C CYS A 11 19.95 1.23 -13.38
N ASP A 12 21.20 1.25 -12.90
CA ASP A 12 21.82 0.10 -12.25
C ASP A 12 20.97 -0.40 -11.07
N GLU A 13 21.03 -1.71 -10.78
CA GLU A 13 20.29 -2.35 -9.68
C GLU A 13 20.60 -1.75 -8.29
N HIS A 14 21.68 -0.98 -8.17
CA HIS A 14 22.03 -0.23 -6.97
C HIS A 14 21.17 1.01 -6.71
N PHE A 15 20.38 1.48 -7.67
CA PHE A 15 19.49 2.64 -7.51
C PHE A 15 18.07 2.20 -7.12
N THR A 16 17.46 2.92 -6.17
CA THR A 16 16.06 2.66 -5.79
C THR A 16 15.05 3.40 -6.67
N LEU A 17 15.47 4.36 -7.51
CA LEU A 17 14.61 5.05 -8.48
C LEU A 17 15.39 5.61 -9.69
N CYS A 18 14.90 5.39 -10.90
CA CYS A 18 15.39 5.95 -12.17
C CYS A 18 14.45 7.05 -12.73
N CYS A 19 14.56 7.36 -14.02
CA CYS A 19 13.69 8.29 -14.75
C CYS A 19 13.64 9.72 -14.17
N ARG A 20 14.71 10.17 -13.51
CA ARG A 20 14.80 11.48 -12.86
C ARG A 20 16.12 12.21 -13.21
N PRO A 21 16.21 13.55 -13.02
CA PRO A 21 17.46 14.27 -13.16
C PRO A 21 18.50 13.74 -12.18
N LEU A 22 19.71 13.49 -12.68
CA LEU A 22 20.83 13.05 -11.87
C LEU A 22 21.51 14.25 -11.21
N ASN A 23 20.84 14.86 -10.24
CA ASN A 23 21.23 16.13 -9.63
C ASN A 23 22.22 16.00 -8.47
N ASP A 24 22.55 14.79 -7.99
CA ASP A 24 23.63 14.57 -7.03
C ASP A 24 24.92 14.11 -7.75
N THR A 25 26.04 14.75 -7.45
CA THR A 25 27.39 14.37 -7.94
C THR A 25 27.81 12.96 -7.52
N ASN A 26 27.15 12.36 -6.54
CA ASN A 26 27.40 11.00 -6.07
C ASN A 26 26.61 9.92 -6.84
N GLU A 27 25.71 10.30 -7.74
CA GLU A 27 24.96 9.35 -8.56
C GLU A 27 25.83 8.87 -9.74
N ALA A 28 26.24 7.60 -9.68
CA ALA A 28 27.18 6.95 -10.60
C ALA A 28 26.76 6.90 -12.09
N ILE A 29 25.58 7.41 -12.45
CA ILE A 29 25.03 7.40 -13.81
C ILE A 29 25.29 8.72 -14.55
N ARG A 30 25.74 9.79 -13.88
CA ARG A 30 25.92 11.11 -14.49
C ARG A 30 26.68 11.11 -15.83
N ASP A 31 27.62 10.19 -15.99
CA ASP A 31 28.48 10.09 -17.18
C ASP A 31 28.23 8.82 -18.03
N GLN A 32 27.16 8.05 -17.76
CA GLN A 32 26.83 6.87 -18.55
C GLN A 32 25.87 7.19 -19.71
N PRO A 33 26.04 6.57 -20.90
CA PRO A 33 25.09 6.74 -21.99
C PRO A 33 23.72 6.15 -21.61
N ILE A 34 22.66 6.85 -21.99
CA ILE A 34 21.27 6.40 -21.81
C ILE A 34 21.04 5.13 -22.65
N LYS A 35 20.74 4.01 -21.98
CA LYS A 35 20.39 2.72 -22.59
C LYS A 35 18.93 2.69 -23.01
N GLU A 36 18.04 3.09 -22.10
CA GLU A 36 16.60 3.14 -22.33
C GLU A 36 16.06 4.51 -21.90
N PRO A 37 15.61 5.35 -22.84
CA PRO A 37 15.10 6.67 -22.51
C PRO A 37 13.71 6.59 -21.88
N ALA A 38 13.52 7.33 -20.79
CA ALA A 38 12.25 7.46 -20.09
C ALA A 38 11.17 8.07 -21.01
N GLY A 39 10.05 7.37 -21.16
CA GLY A 39 8.89 7.78 -21.96
C GLY A 39 8.21 9.04 -21.43
N LYS A 40 7.47 9.72 -22.30
CA LYS A 40 6.72 10.95 -21.96
C LYS A 40 5.69 10.71 -20.87
N TRP A 41 4.92 9.63 -20.95
CA TRP A 41 3.80 9.36 -20.05
C TRP A 41 4.16 8.45 -18.89
N GLY A 42 5.45 8.26 -18.60
CA GLY A 42 5.93 7.26 -17.65
C GLY A 42 6.59 6.09 -18.36
N THR A 43 7.31 5.26 -17.60
CA THR A 43 8.04 4.09 -18.12
C THR A 43 7.86 2.90 -17.19
N THR A 44 7.55 1.73 -17.75
CA THR A 44 7.47 0.47 -16.99
C THR A 44 8.86 0.06 -16.51
N GLY A 45 9.25 0.52 -15.32
CA GLY A 45 10.61 0.38 -14.82
C GLY A 45 10.67 0.57 -13.30
N ILE A 46 11.88 0.80 -12.80
CA ILE A 46 12.07 1.31 -11.43
C ILE A 46 11.89 2.83 -11.51
N CYS A 47 10.72 3.27 -11.96
CA CYS A 47 10.40 4.66 -12.27
C CYS A 47 9.01 4.99 -11.73
N ASP A 48 8.90 6.15 -11.09
CA ASP A 48 7.63 6.64 -10.57
C ASP A 48 6.85 7.45 -11.59
N ALA A 49 5.59 7.72 -11.24
CA ALA A 49 4.68 8.49 -12.07
C ALA A 49 5.14 9.96 -12.27
N PRO A 50 5.17 10.46 -13.53
CA PRO A 50 5.21 11.89 -13.74
C PRO A 50 3.86 12.53 -13.38
N TYR A 51 3.90 13.77 -12.87
CA TYR A 51 2.71 14.52 -12.45
C TYR A 51 1.61 14.56 -13.52
N TRP A 52 1.97 14.86 -14.77
CA TRP A 52 1.00 15.00 -15.85
C TRP A 52 0.33 13.68 -16.24
N MET A 53 0.94 12.52 -15.96
CA MET A 53 0.29 11.22 -16.14
C MET A 53 -0.79 11.00 -15.07
N VAL A 54 -0.49 11.33 -13.81
CA VAL A 54 -1.47 11.26 -12.72
C VAL A 54 -2.64 12.21 -12.98
N ASP A 55 -2.34 13.46 -13.36
CA ASP A 55 -3.35 14.46 -13.74
C ASP A 55 -4.25 13.96 -14.88
N ASN A 56 -3.66 13.39 -15.93
CA ASN A 56 -4.41 12.80 -17.05
C ASN A 56 -5.26 11.59 -16.64
N LEU A 57 -4.75 10.71 -15.78
CA LEU A 57 -5.53 9.58 -15.25
C LEU A 57 -6.75 10.08 -14.47
N LEU A 58 -6.56 11.03 -13.54
CA LEU A 58 -7.64 11.61 -12.76
C LEU A 58 -8.67 12.31 -13.65
N GLN A 59 -8.22 13.02 -14.68
CA GLN A 59 -9.10 13.64 -15.68
C GLN A 59 -9.94 12.58 -16.41
N GLN A 60 -9.33 11.48 -16.86
CA GLN A 60 -10.05 10.40 -17.55
C GLN A 60 -11.06 9.70 -16.64
N ILE A 61 -10.71 9.48 -15.37
CA ILE A 61 -11.63 8.92 -14.37
C ILE A 61 -12.84 9.85 -14.21
N ALA A 62 -12.62 11.14 -13.95
CA ALA A 62 -13.70 12.11 -13.75
C ALA A 62 -14.61 12.28 -14.98
N GLN A 63 -14.06 12.17 -16.19
CA GLN A 63 -14.83 12.27 -17.42
C GLN A 63 -15.65 11.01 -17.72
N ARG A 64 -15.08 9.84 -17.45
CA ARG A 64 -15.65 8.54 -17.80
C ARG A 64 -16.67 8.06 -16.77
N HIS A 65 -16.38 8.26 -15.49
CA HIS A 65 -17.12 7.71 -14.36
C HIS A 65 -17.83 8.83 -13.58
N LYS A 66 -18.77 9.51 -14.26
CA LYS A 66 -19.52 10.64 -13.67
C LYS A 66 -20.45 10.21 -12.53
N ASP A 67 -20.78 8.93 -12.51
CA ASP A 67 -21.68 8.23 -11.63
C ASP A 67 -21.05 7.77 -10.31
N ILE A 68 -19.72 7.89 -10.13
CA ILE A 68 -19.09 7.54 -8.84
C ILE A 68 -19.65 8.39 -7.69
N ASP A 69 -19.95 7.76 -6.56
CA ASP A 69 -20.49 8.45 -5.39
C ASP A 69 -19.41 9.13 -4.56
N TYR A 70 -18.25 8.50 -4.42
CA TYR A 70 -17.11 8.98 -3.65
C TYR A 70 -15.79 8.37 -4.14
N VAL A 71 -14.67 8.91 -3.66
CA VAL A 71 -13.31 8.46 -4.01
C VAL A 71 -12.59 7.97 -2.75
N ILE A 72 -11.87 6.86 -2.86
CA ILE A 72 -10.95 6.36 -1.83
C ILE A 72 -9.52 6.56 -2.34
N VAL A 73 -8.63 7.07 -1.48
CA VAL A 73 -7.21 7.28 -1.79
C VAL A 73 -6.38 6.72 -0.65
N THR A 74 -5.62 5.65 -0.89
CA THR A 74 -4.95 4.89 0.17
C THR A 74 -3.48 5.27 0.41
N GLY A 75 -3.08 6.51 0.12
CA GLY A 75 -1.74 7.03 0.45
C GLY A 75 -0.67 6.80 -0.63
N ASP A 76 0.61 6.88 -0.23
CA ASP A 76 1.81 6.79 -1.06
C ASP A 76 1.88 7.86 -2.16
N PHE A 77 1.93 9.12 -1.72
CA PHE A 77 2.03 10.28 -2.61
C PHE A 77 3.48 10.59 -3.01
N GLU A 78 4.44 10.12 -2.23
CA GLU A 78 5.86 10.37 -2.43
C GLU A 78 6.53 9.30 -3.28
N SER A 79 7.56 9.71 -4.03
CA SER A 79 8.31 8.79 -4.89
C SER A 79 9.27 7.90 -4.09
N HIS A 80 9.76 6.82 -4.68
CA HIS A 80 10.77 5.90 -4.12
C HIS A 80 12.19 6.49 -4.09
N ALA A 81 12.32 7.80 -4.26
CA ALA A 81 13.52 8.60 -4.01
C ALA A 81 13.83 8.76 -2.51
N ILE A 82 13.85 7.65 -1.78
CA ILE A 82 13.86 7.61 -0.30
C ILE A 82 15.06 8.32 0.33
N TRP A 83 16.15 8.48 -0.42
CA TRP A 83 17.36 9.19 0.01
C TRP A 83 17.22 10.72 0.01
N ASP A 84 16.16 11.23 -0.64
CA ASP A 84 15.88 12.66 -0.85
C ASP A 84 14.67 13.13 0.00
N TYR A 85 14.34 12.37 1.05
CA TYR A 85 13.17 12.65 1.87
C TYR A 85 13.41 13.81 2.85
N ALA A 86 12.48 14.75 2.87
CA ALA A 86 12.46 15.86 3.81
C ALA A 86 11.02 16.19 4.21
N ARG A 87 10.82 16.59 5.47
CA ARG A 87 9.47 16.89 6.00
C ARG A 87 8.77 17.97 5.17
N ASP A 88 9.49 19.02 4.79
CA ASP A 88 8.90 20.15 4.06
C ASP A 88 8.51 19.79 2.62
N THR A 89 9.26 18.90 1.94
CA THR A 89 8.90 18.39 0.61
C THR A 89 7.67 17.48 0.70
N HIS A 90 7.61 16.56 1.68
CA HIS A 90 6.45 15.69 1.92
C HIS A 90 5.19 16.47 2.24
N GLN A 91 5.27 17.49 3.10
CA GLN A 91 4.12 18.35 3.37
C GLN A 91 3.64 19.10 2.12
N ARG A 92 4.53 19.50 1.20
CA ARG A 92 4.13 20.11 -0.09
C ARG A 92 3.50 19.08 -1.01
N MET A 93 4.05 17.88 -1.08
CA MET A 93 3.55 16.79 -1.93
C MET A 93 2.16 16.33 -1.49
N ILE A 94 1.94 16.14 -0.19
CA ILE A 94 0.61 15.84 0.38
C ILE A 94 -0.41 16.90 -0.03
N ARG A 95 -0.08 18.20 0.11
CA ARG A 95 -0.98 19.29 -0.30
C ARG A 95 -1.25 19.26 -1.79
N ASN A 96 -0.20 19.17 -2.61
CA ASN A 96 -0.32 19.22 -4.07
C ASN A 96 -1.16 18.06 -4.62
N VAL A 97 -0.90 16.83 -4.17
CA VAL A 97 -1.62 15.63 -4.64
C VAL A 97 -3.07 15.64 -4.13
N SER A 98 -3.29 16.00 -2.87
CA SER A 98 -4.66 16.12 -2.32
C SER A 98 -5.48 17.16 -3.10
N GLN A 99 -4.89 18.32 -3.41
CA GLN A 99 -5.54 19.39 -4.18
C GLN A 99 -5.77 19.00 -5.64
N LEU A 100 -4.83 18.27 -6.25
CA LEU A 100 -4.99 17.75 -7.60
C LEU A 100 -6.20 16.81 -7.67
N ILE A 101 -6.28 15.82 -6.78
CA ILE A 101 -7.41 14.88 -6.73
C ILE A 101 -8.72 15.65 -6.51
N LYS A 102 -8.74 16.57 -5.54
CA LYS A 102 -9.90 17.43 -5.28
C LYS A 102 -10.33 18.24 -6.51
N SER A 103 -9.38 18.74 -7.31
CA SER A 103 -9.70 19.54 -8.49
C SER A 103 -10.43 18.75 -9.58
N HIS A 104 -10.20 17.44 -9.68
CA HIS A 104 -10.89 16.56 -10.62
C HIS A 104 -12.23 16.04 -10.08
N PHE A 105 -12.40 16.03 -8.75
CA PHE A 105 -13.62 15.56 -8.08
C PHE A 105 -14.20 16.62 -7.12
N PRO A 106 -14.50 17.84 -7.58
CA PRO A 106 -14.87 18.96 -6.69
C PRO A 106 -16.17 18.72 -5.91
N ASP A 107 -17.08 17.93 -6.47
CA ASP A 107 -18.41 17.64 -5.91
C ASP A 107 -18.49 16.26 -5.24
N LYS A 108 -17.38 15.54 -5.10
CA LYS A 108 -17.34 14.20 -4.50
C LYS A 108 -16.68 14.23 -3.14
N GLN A 109 -17.12 13.32 -2.26
CA GLN A 109 -16.39 13.05 -1.02
C GLN A 109 -15.13 12.24 -1.35
N ILE A 110 -14.02 12.57 -0.68
CA ILE A 110 -12.74 11.88 -0.86
C ILE A 110 -12.27 11.41 0.51
N TYR A 111 -12.01 10.11 0.64
CA TYR A 111 -11.56 9.49 1.87
C TYR A 111 -10.12 9.01 1.71
N PHE A 112 -9.21 9.71 2.38
CA PHE A 112 -7.79 9.47 2.35
C PHE A 112 -7.34 8.52 3.47
N ALA A 113 -6.34 7.69 3.22
CA ALA A 113 -5.53 7.02 4.24
C ALA A 113 -4.05 7.35 4.02
N LEU A 114 -3.25 7.21 5.07
CA LEU A 114 -1.80 7.36 5.02
C LEU A 114 -1.16 6.07 4.49
N GLY A 115 -0.22 6.21 3.57
CA GLY A 115 0.70 5.17 3.12
C GLY A 115 2.05 5.28 3.80
N ASN A 116 2.92 4.29 3.61
CA ASN A 116 4.19 4.20 4.33
C ASN A 116 5.21 5.24 3.83
N HIS A 117 5.05 5.72 2.60
CA HIS A 117 5.88 6.77 2.00
C HIS A 117 5.59 8.19 2.55
N GLU A 118 4.54 8.41 3.32
CA GLU A 118 4.27 9.72 3.95
C GLU A 118 5.21 10.01 5.14
N GLY A 119 5.81 8.98 5.75
CA GLY A 119 6.77 9.12 6.85
C GLY A 119 8.11 9.70 6.39
N VAL A 120 8.77 10.47 7.26
CA VAL A 120 10.15 10.94 7.02
C VAL A 120 11.05 10.57 8.20
N PRO A 121 12.06 9.70 8.01
CA PRO A 121 12.35 8.90 6.80
C PRO A 121 11.22 7.92 6.42
N LEU A 122 11.35 7.21 5.29
CA LEU A 122 10.39 6.16 4.88
C LEU A 122 9.98 5.26 6.07
N ASP A 123 8.72 4.82 6.11
CA ASP A 123 8.13 3.92 7.13
C ASP A 123 8.08 4.51 8.55
N SER A 124 8.53 5.75 8.75
CA SER A 124 8.73 6.31 10.09
C SER A 124 7.47 6.99 10.61
N PHE A 125 6.70 6.26 11.42
CA PHE A 125 5.57 6.77 12.21
C PHE A 125 5.90 6.68 13.70
N ALA A 126 6.40 7.77 14.27
CA ALA A 126 6.78 7.82 15.67
C ALA A 126 5.54 7.86 16.59
N PRO A 127 5.35 6.89 17.49
CA PRO A 127 4.24 6.93 18.44
C PRO A 127 4.47 8.00 19.53
N SER A 128 3.41 8.41 20.22
CA SER A 128 3.44 9.48 21.22
C SER A 128 4.36 9.24 22.42
N PHE A 129 4.74 7.98 22.70
CA PHE A 129 5.73 7.66 23.76
C PHE A 129 7.15 8.14 23.42
N THR A 130 7.43 8.44 22.16
CA THR A 130 8.74 8.91 21.70
C THR A 130 9.02 10.35 22.16
N PRO A 131 10.29 10.81 22.15
CA PRO A 131 10.61 12.22 22.39
C PRO A 131 9.91 13.16 21.41
N GLU A 132 9.54 14.36 21.88
CA GLU A 132 8.75 15.36 21.15
C GLU A 132 9.35 15.74 19.79
N GLU A 133 10.69 15.72 19.64
CA GLU A 133 11.35 16.01 18.36
C GLU A 133 11.01 15.01 17.23
N PHE A 134 10.56 13.80 17.59
CA PHE A 134 10.14 12.76 16.66
C PHE A 134 8.64 12.73 16.41
N HIS A 135 7.84 13.46 17.21
CA HIS A 135 6.38 13.44 17.09
C HIS A 135 5.91 13.79 15.69
N MET A 136 4.82 13.13 15.30
CA MET A 136 4.28 13.18 13.94
C MET A 136 3.36 14.39 13.71
N ASP A 137 3.37 15.40 14.59
CA ASP A 137 2.54 16.62 14.48
C ASP A 137 2.69 17.30 13.11
N TRP A 138 3.89 17.28 12.55
CA TRP A 138 4.17 17.86 11.23
C TRP A 138 3.40 17.14 10.11
N LEU A 139 3.28 15.81 10.18
CA LEU A 139 2.57 14.99 9.19
C LEU A 139 1.07 15.00 9.46
N TYR A 140 0.68 14.59 10.67
CA TYR A 140 -0.71 14.47 11.10
C TYR A 140 -1.42 15.82 11.08
N GLY A 141 -0.75 16.90 11.49
CA GLY A 141 -1.27 18.26 11.36
C GLY A 141 -1.47 18.67 9.90
N THR A 142 -0.57 18.30 8.99
CA THR A 142 -0.70 18.62 7.56
C THR A 142 -1.87 17.91 6.93
N VAL A 143 -2.03 16.60 7.17
CA VAL A 143 -3.17 15.85 6.62
C VAL A 143 -4.49 16.28 7.27
N ALA A 144 -4.51 16.58 8.57
CA ALA A 144 -5.70 17.12 9.23
C ALA A 144 -6.15 18.46 8.63
N ASP A 145 -5.21 19.35 8.32
CA ASP A 145 -5.51 20.65 7.73
C ASP A 145 -5.95 20.52 6.26
N GLU A 146 -5.26 19.71 5.46
CA GLU A 146 -5.54 19.56 4.03
C GLU A 146 -6.84 18.77 3.77
N TRP A 147 -7.07 17.71 4.53
CA TRP A 147 -8.23 16.84 4.37
C TRP A 147 -9.46 17.32 5.13
N LYS A 148 -9.34 18.40 5.92
CA LYS A 148 -10.41 18.99 6.75
C LYS A 148 -11.81 19.04 6.11
N PRO A 149 -11.98 19.38 4.80
CA PRO A 149 -13.31 19.38 4.19
C PRO A 149 -14.04 18.03 4.21
N TYR A 150 -13.30 16.93 4.35
CA TYR A 150 -13.79 15.55 4.34
C TYR A 150 -13.80 14.90 5.73
N ILE A 151 -13.23 15.59 6.74
CA ILE A 151 -13.09 15.07 8.11
C ILE A 151 -14.14 15.73 9.03
N PRO A 152 -14.99 14.96 9.71
CA PRO A 152 -15.91 15.47 10.72
C PRO A 152 -15.18 16.20 11.86
N ALA A 153 -15.78 17.27 12.37
CA ALA A 153 -15.14 18.13 13.36
C ALA A 153 -14.77 17.41 14.67
N ASP A 154 -15.53 16.38 15.06
CA ASP A 154 -15.26 15.54 16.23
C ASP A 154 -14.05 14.61 16.05
N GLN A 155 -13.59 14.42 14.81
CA GLN A 155 -12.46 13.55 14.47
C GLN A 155 -11.13 14.31 14.34
N ASP A 156 -11.13 15.66 14.35
CA ASP A 156 -9.91 16.48 14.20
C ASP A 156 -8.83 16.12 15.23
N LYS A 157 -9.24 15.78 16.45
CA LYS A 157 -8.29 15.34 17.49
C LYS A 157 -7.67 13.98 17.18
N THR A 158 -8.44 13.03 16.66
CA THR A 158 -7.97 11.68 16.36
C THR A 158 -6.96 11.72 15.21
N ILE A 159 -7.30 12.40 14.11
CA ILE A 159 -6.40 12.48 12.95
C ILE A 159 -5.10 13.20 13.29
N ARG A 160 -5.13 14.24 14.13
CA ARG A 160 -3.91 14.92 14.60
C ARG A 160 -3.07 14.07 15.56
N PHE A 161 -3.68 13.09 16.23
CA PHE A 161 -3.00 12.25 17.21
C PHE A 161 -2.32 11.04 16.58
N ASN A 162 -3.04 10.26 15.76
CA ASN A 162 -2.51 9.02 15.18
C ASN A 162 -2.77 8.88 13.66
N GLY A 163 -3.26 9.92 12.99
CA GLY A 163 -3.56 9.87 11.55
C GLY A 163 -4.82 9.10 11.17
N CYS A 164 -5.56 8.56 12.15
CA CYS A 164 -6.81 7.83 11.91
C CYS A 164 -8.03 8.76 11.98
N TYR A 165 -9.13 8.36 11.32
CA TYR A 165 -10.42 9.03 11.50
C TYR A 165 -11.58 8.14 11.06
N MET A 166 -12.80 8.48 11.48
CA MET A 166 -14.03 7.82 11.03
C MET A 166 -15.02 8.83 10.47
N VAL A 167 -15.68 8.48 9.38
CA VAL A 167 -16.73 9.31 8.78
C VAL A 167 -18.00 8.52 8.56
N LYS A 168 -19.13 9.22 8.49
CA LYS A 168 -20.45 8.65 8.16
C LYS A 168 -20.94 9.22 6.84
N PRO A 169 -20.61 8.59 5.69
CA PRO A 169 -21.05 9.10 4.39
C PRO A 169 -22.57 9.14 4.29
N TRP A 170 -23.23 8.10 4.82
CA TRP A 170 -24.68 7.91 4.79
C TRP A 170 -25.18 7.25 6.08
N PRO A 171 -26.49 7.34 6.39
CA PRO A 171 -27.08 6.58 7.48
C PRO A 171 -26.82 5.07 7.33
N GLY A 172 -26.46 4.41 8.43
CA GLY A 172 -26.15 2.98 8.40
C GLY A 172 -24.75 2.64 7.87
N PHE A 173 -23.90 3.62 7.56
CA PHE A 173 -22.59 3.37 6.95
C PHE A 173 -21.48 4.23 7.55
N ARG A 174 -20.33 3.60 7.79
CA ARG A 174 -19.10 4.24 8.26
C ARG A 174 -17.92 3.86 7.39
N ILE A 175 -17.02 4.81 7.20
CA ILE A 175 -15.68 4.55 6.67
C ILE A 175 -14.69 4.87 7.77
N ILE A 176 -13.82 3.92 8.07
CA ILE A 176 -12.72 4.07 9.03
C ILE A 176 -11.43 4.12 8.22
N SER A 177 -10.74 5.26 8.26
CA SER A 177 -9.37 5.38 7.75
C SER A 177 -8.40 5.05 8.87
N LEU A 178 -7.64 3.96 8.68
CA LEU A 178 -6.72 3.41 9.65
C LEU A 178 -5.27 3.67 9.23
N ASN A 179 -4.51 4.37 10.07
CA ASN A 179 -3.07 4.47 9.92
C ASN A 179 -2.41 3.16 10.37
N ASN A 180 -2.15 2.28 9.41
CA ASN A 180 -1.47 1.00 9.65
C ASN A 180 0.06 1.07 9.48
N GLY A 181 0.65 2.26 9.26
CA GLY A 181 2.09 2.49 9.44
C GLY A 181 2.53 2.32 10.92
N LEU A 182 1.58 2.37 11.85
CA LEU A 182 1.77 1.99 13.26
C LEU A 182 1.79 0.47 13.49
N GLY A 183 1.54 -0.33 12.45
CA GLY A 183 1.67 -1.78 12.41
C GLY A 183 2.75 -2.28 11.47
N ASP A 184 3.57 -1.39 10.93
CA ASP A 184 4.60 -1.67 9.93
C ASP A 184 5.90 -2.19 10.60
N SER A 185 6.41 -3.31 10.10
CA SER A 185 7.64 -3.95 10.57
C SER A 185 8.93 -3.22 10.17
N LEU A 186 8.86 -2.30 9.22
CA LEU A 186 9.93 -1.41 8.80
C LEU A 186 9.95 -0.10 9.62
N ASN A 187 8.86 0.22 10.32
CA ASN A 187 8.81 1.34 11.26
C ASN A 187 9.73 1.09 12.47
N LEU A 188 10.92 1.71 12.42
CA LEU A 188 11.98 1.50 13.41
C LEU A 188 11.60 1.94 14.83
N PHE A 189 10.63 2.84 15.01
CA PHE A 189 10.17 3.24 16.34
C PHE A 189 9.49 2.10 17.09
N LEU A 190 8.89 1.15 16.36
CA LEU A 190 8.20 0.02 16.95
C LEU A 190 9.17 -0.99 17.60
N PHE A 191 10.47 -0.95 17.30
CA PHE A 191 11.46 -1.74 18.03
C PHE A 191 11.57 -1.36 19.52
N ILE A 192 11.12 -0.17 19.90
CA ILE A 192 11.03 0.26 21.30
C ILE A 192 9.81 -0.38 21.96
N ASN A 193 8.63 -0.24 21.33
CA ASN A 193 7.38 -0.83 21.79
C ASN A 193 6.39 -1.01 20.63
N GLN A 194 6.01 -2.27 20.38
CA GLN A 194 5.03 -2.67 19.34
C GLN A 194 3.62 -2.87 19.92
N THR A 195 3.44 -2.69 21.22
CA THR A 195 2.17 -2.97 21.90
C THR A 195 1.20 -1.83 21.64
N ASP A 196 0.27 -2.07 20.70
CA ASP A 196 -0.80 -1.14 20.31
C ASP A 196 -0.37 0.35 20.27
N PRO A 197 0.55 0.73 19.36
CA PRO A 197 1.06 2.09 19.29
C PRO A 197 -0.07 3.11 19.19
N ASP A 198 -0.03 4.09 20.11
CA ASP A 198 -1.05 5.13 20.28
C ASP A 198 -2.48 4.61 20.46
N GLY A 199 -2.64 3.36 20.94
CA GLY A 199 -3.94 2.74 21.18
C GLY A 199 -4.75 2.54 19.89
N THR A 200 -4.08 2.47 18.74
CA THR A 200 -4.73 2.51 17.42
C THR A 200 -5.61 1.29 17.14
N MET A 201 -5.18 0.10 17.53
CA MET A 201 -5.97 -1.13 17.42
C MET A 201 -7.12 -1.14 18.43
N SER A 202 -6.89 -0.63 19.65
CA SER A 202 -7.97 -0.44 20.64
C SER A 202 -9.02 0.55 20.13
N TRP A 203 -8.60 1.67 19.54
CA TRP A 203 -9.48 2.65 18.92
C TRP A 203 -10.30 2.02 17.78
N LEU A 204 -9.68 1.21 16.91
CA LEU A 204 -10.40 0.48 15.87
C LEU A 204 -11.48 -0.44 16.47
N SER A 205 -11.15 -1.21 17.50
CA SER A 205 -12.11 -2.06 18.22
C SER A 205 -13.29 -1.25 18.77
N ASP A 206 -13.04 -0.07 19.34
CA ASP A 206 -14.09 0.81 19.87
C ASP A 206 -14.99 1.35 18.76
N GLN A 207 -14.42 1.75 17.61
CA GLN A 207 -15.19 2.19 16.45
C GLN A 207 -16.08 1.07 15.88
N LEU A 208 -15.56 -0.15 15.78
CA LEU A 208 -16.30 -1.31 15.31
C LEU A 208 -17.42 -1.70 16.28
N LEU A 209 -17.16 -1.66 17.59
CA LEU A 209 -18.17 -1.92 18.60
C LEU A 209 -19.28 -0.85 18.58
N ASP A 210 -18.94 0.42 18.39
CA ASP A 210 -19.94 1.48 18.25
C ASP A 210 -20.77 1.34 16.97
N ALA A 211 -20.15 0.91 15.86
CA ALA A 211 -20.86 0.59 14.62
C ALA A 211 -21.84 -0.59 14.81
N GLU A 212 -21.38 -1.67 15.44
CA GLU A 212 -22.21 -2.86 15.73
C GLU A 212 -23.44 -2.47 16.59
N LYS A 213 -23.25 -1.66 17.63
CA LYS A 213 -24.34 -1.16 18.49
C LYS A 213 -25.33 -0.29 17.72
N ALA A 214 -24.86 0.48 16.76
CA ALA A 214 -25.68 1.34 15.91
C ALA A 214 -26.36 0.56 14.77
N GLY A 215 -25.93 -0.66 14.48
CA GLY A 215 -26.33 -1.41 13.28
C GLY A 215 -25.72 -0.85 11.99
N ASP A 216 -24.66 -0.05 12.08
CA ASP A 216 -23.96 0.51 10.93
C ASP A 216 -23.03 -0.55 10.30
N LYS A 217 -22.85 -0.48 8.98
CA LYS A 217 -21.82 -1.23 8.24
C LYS A 217 -20.53 -0.41 8.12
N VAL A 218 -19.39 -1.10 8.01
CA VAL A 218 -18.08 -0.46 8.03
C VAL A 218 -17.25 -0.84 6.81
N HIS A 219 -16.69 0.15 6.11
CA HIS A 219 -15.50 -0.05 5.28
C HIS A 219 -14.26 0.38 6.06
N ILE A 220 -13.26 -0.48 6.08
CA ILE A 220 -11.93 -0.14 6.58
C ILE A 220 -11.05 0.21 5.38
N VAL A 221 -10.50 1.42 5.39
CA VAL A 221 -9.56 1.93 4.40
C VAL A 221 -8.20 2.07 5.07
N ALA A 222 -7.19 1.42 4.52
CA ALA A 222 -5.82 1.47 5.03
C ALA A 222 -4.82 1.31 3.87
N HIS A 223 -3.52 1.32 4.15
CA HIS A 223 -2.51 1.18 3.10
C HIS A 223 -1.96 -0.26 3.00
N ILE A 224 -1.21 -0.71 4.01
CA ILE A 224 -0.49 -2.01 4.02
C ILE A 224 -1.45 -3.20 4.31
N PRO A 225 -1.62 -4.16 3.39
CA PRO A 225 -2.42 -5.36 3.67
C PRO A 225 -1.85 -6.19 4.82
N PRO A 226 -2.70 -6.74 5.71
CA PRO A 226 -2.24 -7.60 6.79
C PRO A 226 -1.69 -8.91 6.22
N GLY A 227 -0.73 -9.52 6.91
CA GLY A 227 -0.09 -10.77 6.45
C GLY A 227 0.98 -10.60 5.36
N THR A 228 1.12 -9.41 4.78
CA THR A 228 2.34 -9.05 4.02
C THR A 228 3.58 -9.13 4.91
N ALA A 229 4.75 -9.32 4.31
CA ALA A 229 6.01 -9.35 5.07
C ALA A 229 6.32 -8.01 5.80
N GLU A 230 5.67 -6.92 5.37
CA GLU A 230 5.78 -5.59 5.97
C GLU A 230 4.88 -5.41 7.17
N ALA A 231 3.72 -6.06 7.24
CA ALA A 231 2.86 -6.00 8.42
C ALA A 231 3.45 -6.82 9.59
N LEU A 232 3.57 -6.20 10.78
CA LEU A 232 3.98 -6.91 12.00
C LEU A 232 2.99 -8.03 12.32
N GLU A 233 3.49 -9.22 12.70
CA GLU A 233 2.62 -10.36 12.99
C GLU A 233 1.67 -10.08 14.16
N GLY A 234 2.16 -9.44 15.23
CA GLY A 234 1.33 -9.06 16.37
C GLY A 234 0.20 -8.11 15.98
N TRP A 235 0.46 -7.18 15.05
CA TRP A 235 -0.55 -6.27 14.53
C TRP A 235 -1.55 -7.01 13.62
N SER A 236 -1.03 -7.76 12.65
CA SER A 236 -1.83 -8.54 11.68
C SER A 236 -2.77 -9.51 12.39
N LEU A 237 -2.28 -10.27 13.37
CA LEU A 237 -3.10 -11.25 14.10
C LEU A 237 -4.17 -10.58 14.97
N ASN A 238 -3.92 -9.41 15.55
CA ASN A 238 -4.95 -8.68 16.29
C ASN A 238 -6.00 -8.08 15.35
N TYR A 239 -5.58 -7.50 14.22
CA TYR A 239 -6.49 -7.05 13.17
C TYR A 239 -7.37 -8.21 12.65
N TYR A 240 -6.76 -9.36 12.39
CA TYR A 240 -7.44 -10.59 11.96
C TYR A 240 -8.54 -11.01 12.94
N LYS A 241 -8.24 -10.97 14.25
CA LYS A 241 -9.22 -11.27 15.31
C LYS A 241 -10.36 -10.26 15.37
N LEU A 242 -10.10 -8.97 15.14
CA LEU A 242 -11.16 -7.96 15.05
C LEU A 242 -12.03 -8.20 13.81
N ALA A 243 -11.44 -8.55 12.66
CA ALA A 243 -12.19 -8.89 11.46
C ALA A 243 -13.13 -10.08 11.72
N ILE A 244 -12.67 -11.15 12.37
CA ILE A 244 -13.53 -12.27 12.76
C ILE A 244 -14.63 -11.82 13.74
N ARG A 245 -14.27 -11.11 14.82
CA ARG A 245 -15.23 -10.67 15.84
C ARG A 245 -16.34 -9.81 15.25
N PHE A 246 -16.02 -8.97 14.28
CA PHE A 246 -16.92 -8.00 13.69
C PHE A 246 -17.33 -8.35 12.25
N GLU A 247 -17.31 -9.65 11.88
CA GLU A 247 -17.63 -10.12 10.52
C GLU A 247 -19.00 -9.68 10.00
N ASN A 248 -19.96 -9.45 10.90
CA ASN A 248 -21.30 -8.97 10.53
C ASN A 248 -21.39 -7.43 10.42
N THR A 249 -20.37 -6.71 10.88
CA THR A 249 -20.32 -5.24 10.93
C THR A 249 -19.42 -4.69 9.83
N ILE A 250 -18.27 -5.34 9.60
CA ILE A 250 -17.36 -4.99 8.51
C ILE A 250 -17.97 -5.49 7.19
N ALA A 251 -18.02 -4.61 6.21
CA ALA A 251 -18.57 -4.88 4.88
C ALA A 251 -17.49 -4.85 3.79
N ALA A 252 -16.34 -4.23 4.03
CA ALA A 252 -15.18 -4.27 3.14
C ALA A 252 -13.88 -3.87 3.84
N HIS A 253 -12.79 -4.46 3.36
CA HIS A 253 -11.42 -4.05 3.64
C HIS A 253 -10.74 -3.61 2.35
N ILE A 254 -10.41 -2.31 2.23
CA ILE A 254 -9.87 -1.70 1.02
C ILE A 254 -8.48 -1.17 1.32
N MET A 255 -7.46 -1.81 0.73
CA MET A 255 -6.04 -1.54 0.96
C MET A 255 -5.26 -1.45 -0.36
N ALA A 256 -3.95 -1.19 -0.27
CA ALA A 256 -3.07 -1.06 -1.44
C ALA A 256 -1.63 -1.51 -1.13
N HIS A 257 -0.63 -0.62 -1.25
CA HIS A 257 0.79 -0.83 -0.94
C HIS A 257 1.55 -1.81 -1.87
N VAL A 258 1.01 -2.99 -2.16
CA VAL A 258 1.71 -4.01 -2.98
C VAL A 258 1.75 -3.66 -4.48
N HIS A 259 1.16 -2.52 -4.85
CA HIS A 259 1.10 -1.97 -6.20
C HIS A 259 0.33 -2.83 -7.21
N SER A 260 -0.27 -3.93 -6.77
CA SER A 260 -0.92 -4.91 -7.63
C SER A 260 -2.27 -5.34 -7.11
N GLU A 261 -3.07 -5.92 -8.02
CA GLU A 261 -4.23 -6.69 -7.62
C GLU A 261 -3.78 -7.91 -6.84
N GLU A 262 -4.06 -7.88 -5.54
CA GLU A 262 -3.92 -9.01 -4.64
C GLU A 262 -5.15 -9.07 -3.73
N PHE A 263 -5.35 -10.22 -3.11
CA PHE A 263 -6.38 -10.41 -2.09
C PHE A 263 -5.85 -11.31 -0.98
N TYR A 264 -6.39 -11.15 0.23
CA TYR A 264 -6.00 -11.93 1.40
C TYR A 264 -7.25 -12.46 2.11
N VAL A 265 -7.38 -13.78 2.21
CA VAL A 265 -8.54 -14.41 2.85
C VAL A 265 -8.36 -14.45 4.38
N ILE A 266 -9.42 -14.08 5.09
CA ILE A 266 -9.55 -14.23 6.55
C ILE A 266 -10.45 -15.43 6.81
N TYR A 267 -10.01 -16.33 7.69
CA TYR A 267 -10.67 -17.57 8.07
C TYR A 267 -11.11 -17.50 9.53
N GLU A 268 -12.11 -18.29 9.91
CA GLU A 268 -12.67 -18.33 11.28
C GLU A 268 -11.64 -18.83 12.30
N ASP A 269 -10.85 -19.85 11.95
CA ASP A 269 -9.65 -20.23 12.67
C ASP A 269 -8.42 -19.70 11.91
N PRO A 270 -7.64 -18.76 12.49
CA PRO A 270 -6.43 -18.22 11.86
C PRO A 270 -5.37 -19.28 11.51
N GLU A 271 -5.50 -20.50 12.03
CA GLU A 271 -4.53 -21.57 11.83
C GLU A 271 -5.08 -22.79 11.07
N ASP A 272 -6.32 -22.73 10.56
CA ASP A 272 -6.94 -23.83 9.79
C ASP A 272 -7.57 -23.33 8.49
N PHE A 273 -6.96 -23.70 7.36
CA PHE A 273 -7.43 -23.35 6.02
C PHE A 273 -8.73 -24.06 5.63
N ASN A 274 -9.16 -25.09 6.38
CA ASN A 274 -10.45 -25.76 6.19
C ASN A 274 -11.58 -25.10 6.99
N SER A 275 -11.25 -24.16 7.89
CA SER A 275 -12.26 -23.40 8.60
C SER A 275 -13.00 -22.46 7.63
N ARG A 276 -14.12 -21.90 8.08
CA ARG A 276 -14.98 -21.08 7.24
C ARG A 276 -14.24 -19.78 6.85
N PRO A 277 -14.16 -19.41 5.56
CA PRO A 277 -13.69 -18.09 5.17
C PRO A 277 -14.72 -17.03 5.60
N VAL A 278 -14.25 -15.99 6.27
CA VAL A 278 -15.02 -14.95 6.96
C VAL A 278 -15.06 -13.66 6.16
N ASP A 279 -13.90 -13.21 5.67
CA ASP A 279 -13.76 -11.93 4.95
C ASP A 279 -12.58 -11.99 3.95
N VAL A 280 -12.46 -10.96 3.12
CA VAL A 280 -11.37 -10.80 2.15
C VAL A 280 -10.85 -9.36 2.18
N VAL A 281 -9.54 -9.23 2.31
CA VAL A 281 -8.86 -7.94 2.14
C VAL A 281 -8.47 -7.76 0.69
N PHE A 282 -8.97 -6.70 0.06
CA PHE A 282 -8.61 -6.36 -1.31
C PHE A 282 -7.47 -5.35 -1.33
N SER A 283 -6.40 -5.68 -2.05
CA SER A 283 -5.39 -4.73 -2.45
C SER A 283 -5.67 -4.22 -3.86
N ALA A 284 -5.81 -2.90 -4.00
CA ALA A 284 -5.94 -2.25 -5.29
C ALA A 284 -4.58 -2.05 -5.98
N PRO A 285 -4.52 -2.10 -7.33
CA PRO A 285 -3.32 -1.79 -8.07
C PRO A 285 -2.99 -0.29 -8.01
N CYS A 286 -1.76 0.07 -8.33
CA CYS A 286 -1.29 1.46 -8.25
C CYS A 286 -1.38 2.24 -9.57
N MET A 287 -1.42 3.57 -9.44
CA MET A 287 -1.23 4.49 -10.57
C MET A 287 0.26 4.66 -10.95
N THR A 288 1.20 4.37 -10.05
CA THR A 288 2.63 4.46 -10.38
C THR A 288 3.07 3.31 -11.29
N PRO A 289 4.00 3.55 -12.24
CA PRO A 289 4.65 2.46 -12.96
C PRO A 289 5.65 1.67 -12.10
N TYR A 290 5.93 2.13 -10.87
CA TYR A 290 6.88 1.50 -9.96
C TYR A 290 6.32 0.19 -9.38
N SER A 291 7.03 -0.94 -9.33
CA SER A 291 8.12 -1.27 -10.23
C SER A 291 7.57 -2.13 -11.38
N ARG A 292 7.70 -1.61 -12.60
CA ARG A 292 7.41 -2.30 -13.85
C ARG A 292 5.93 -2.66 -14.08
N TYR A 293 5.01 -1.83 -13.59
CA TYR A 293 3.57 -1.96 -13.85
C TYR A 293 3.09 -0.92 -14.86
N ASN A 294 1.98 -1.23 -15.54
CA ASN A 294 1.19 -0.19 -16.18
C ASN A 294 0.31 0.50 -15.11
N PRO A 295 0.17 1.83 -15.15
CA PRO A 295 -0.74 2.57 -14.28
C PRO A 295 -2.15 2.01 -14.35
N THR A 296 -2.78 1.81 -13.21
CA THR A 296 -4.13 1.23 -13.12
C THR A 296 -4.91 1.88 -11.99
N TYR A 297 -6.23 1.93 -12.14
CA TYR A 297 -7.17 2.27 -11.07
C TYR A 297 -8.33 1.28 -11.08
N ARG A 298 -9.04 1.21 -9.95
CA ARG A 298 -10.17 0.30 -9.73
C ARG A 298 -11.45 1.08 -9.44
N ILE A 299 -12.58 0.61 -9.96
CA ILE A 299 -13.92 1.09 -9.60
C ILE A 299 -14.65 -0.04 -8.87
N TYR A 300 -15.06 0.23 -7.63
CA TYR A 300 -15.85 -0.70 -6.83
C TYR A 300 -17.34 -0.47 -7.04
N THR A 301 -18.08 -1.55 -7.30
CA THR A 301 -19.54 -1.56 -7.21
C THR A 301 -19.94 -2.02 -5.81
N ILE A 302 -20.60 -1.16 -5.06
CA ILE A 302 -21.00 -1.41 -3.67
C ILE A 302 -22.51 -1.48 -3.58
N ASP A 303 -23.02 -2.32 -2.68
CA ASP A 303 -24.46 -2.38 -2.38
C ASP A 303 -24.98 -1.01 -1.96
N GLY A 304 -26.01 -0.55 -2.68
CA GLY A 304 -26.35 0.87 -2.77
C GLY A 304 -26.90 1.48 -1.49
N LYS A 305 -27.21 2.77 -1.55
CA LYS A 305 -27.76 3.53 -0.42
C LYS A 305 -29.27 3.29 -0.27
N TYR A 306 -29.66 2.35 0.59
CA TYR A 306 -31.05 2.12 1.00
C TYR A 306 -31.13 1.52 2.41
N ASP A 307 -32.31 1.58 3.02
CA ASP A 307 -32.54 1.03 4.36
C ASP A 307 -32.30 -0.49 4.37
N GLY A 308 -31.37 -0.94 5.21
CA GLY A 308 -30.97 -2.35 5.28
C GLY A 308 -29.90 -2.77 4.27
N SER A 309 -29.28 -1.82 3.56
CA SER A 309 -28.14 -2.10 2.69
C SER A 309 -27.00 -2.82 3.42
N THR A 310 -26.38 -3.77 2.73
CA THR A 310 -25.22 -4.50 3.24
C THR A 310 -23.94 -3.67 3.15
N TYR A 311 -23.91 -2.67 2.27
CA TYR A 311 -22.73 -1.92 1.84
C TYR A 311 -21.54 -2.82 1.46
N GLN A 312 -21.76 -4.09 1.11
CA GLN A 312 -20.69 -4.98 0.67
C GLN A 312 -20.20 -4.61 -0.72
N VAL A 313 -18.94 -4.92 -1.01
CA VAL A 313 -18.43 -4.86 -2.39
C VAL A 313 -19.09 -5.98 -3.18
N ILE A 314 -19.91 -5.64 -4.18
CA ILE A 314 -20.63 -6.59 -5.03
C ILE A 314 -19.72 -7.07 -6.17
N ASP A 315 -18.99 -6.13 -6.78
CA ASP A 315 -18.14 -6.36 -7.95
C ASP A 315 -17.08 -5.25 -8.00
N PHE A 316 -16.05 -5.42 -8.81
CA PHE A 316 -15.16 -4.34 -9.20
C PHE A 316 -14.62 -4.54 -10.60
N GLU A 317 -14.22 -3.43 -11.20
CA GLU A 317 -13.58 -3.39 -12.51
C GLU A 317 -12.27 -2.63 -12.44
N GLU A 318 -11.37 -2.94 -13.38
CA GLU A 318 -10.07 -2.30 -13.46
C GLU A 318 -9.83 -1.66 -14.81
N TRP A 319 -9.10 -0.54 -14.76
CA TRP A 319 -8.79 0.29 -15.92
C TRP A 319 -7.30 0.56 -15.95
N ILE A 320 -6.69 0.32 -17.09
CA ILE A 320 -5.25 0.34 -17.30
C ILE A 320 -4.87 1.38 -18.34
N MET A 321 -3.78 2.12 -18.09
CA MET A 321 -3.09 2.89 -19.11
C MET A 321 -1.89 2.09 -19.63
N ASN A 322 -1.97 1.63 -20.88
CA ASN A 322 -0.88 0.90 -21.50
C ASN A 322 0.26 1.86 -21.90
N LEU A 323 1.34 1.91 -21.11
CA LEU A 323 2.45 2.84 -21.33
C LEU A 323 3.20 2.59 -22.64
N THR A 324 3.18 1.36 -23.15
CA THR A 324 3.76 1.06 -24.47
C THR A 324 3.02 1.82 -25.57
N VAL A 325 1.69 1.89 -25.48
CA VAL A 325 0.82 2.58 -26.45
C VAL A 325 0.83 4.09 -26.20
N ALA A 326 0.69 4.51 -24.94
CA ALA A 326 0.69 5.92 -24.54
C ALA A 326 1.94 6.69 -25.01
N ASN A 327 3.09 6.02 -25.05
CA ASN A 327 4.36 6.60 -25.48
C ASN A 327 4.61 6.52 -27.00
N GLN A 328 3.59 6.23 -27.82
CA GLN A 328 3.67 6.31 -29.28
C GLN A 328 2.91 7.54 -29.82
N PRO A 329 3.29 8.11 -30.99
CA PRO A 329 2.49 9.14 -31.65
C PRO A 329 1.02 8.69 -31.83
N PRO A 330 0.03 9.54 -31.51
CA PRO A 330 0.10 10.99 -31.28
C PRO A 330 0.45 11.43 -29.85
N TYR A 331 0.88 10.51 -28.97
CA TYR A 331 1.14 10.74 -27.54
C TYR A 331 -0.09 11.22 -26.76
N ASP A 332 -1.24 10.64 -27.08
CA ASP A 332 -2.54 10.89 -26.45
C ASP A 332 -2.97 9.63 -25.67
N PRO A 333 -2.64 9.54 -24.38
CA PRO A 333 -2.82 8.32 -23.61
C PRO A 333 -4.29 8.13 -23.27
N THR A 334 -4.79 6.92 -23.48
CA THR A 334 -6.13 6.53 -23.06
C THR A 334 -6.06 5.42 -22.03
N VAL A 335 -7.11 5.31 -21.22
CA VAL A 335 -7.34 4.16 -20.36
C VAL A 335 -8.28 3.17 -21.04
N GLU A 336 -7.95 1.89 -20.96
CA GLU A 336 -8.76 0.78 -21.41
C GLU A 336 -9.19 -0.08 -20.22
N GLN A 337 -10.33 -0.75 -20.32
CA GLN A 337 -10.82 -1.61 -19.27
C GLN A 337 -10.03 -2.93 -19.32
N LEU A 338 -9.31 -3.26 -18.23
CA LEU A 338 -8.55 -4.49 -18.13
C LEU A 338 -9.50 -5.69 -18.04
N TYR A 339 -10.49 -5.59 -17.16
CA TYR A 339 -11.65 -6.47 -17.12
C TYR A 339 -12.85 -5.69 -16.56
N PRO A 340 -14.09 -5.98 -17.03
CA PRO A 340 -15.28 -5.23 -16.66
C PRO A 340 -15.97 -5.70 -15.38
N SER A 341 -15.55 -6.83 -14.81
CA SER A 341 -16.16 -7.44 -13.64
C SER A 341 -15.23 -8.53 -13.12
N ILE A 342 -14.88 -8.47 -11.83
CA ILE A 342 -14.07 -9.50 -11.19
C ILE A 342 -14.81 -10.84 -11.17
N LEU A 343 -16.14 -10.79 -11.04
CA LEU A 343 -16.97 -11.98 -11.03
C LEU A 343 -16.91 -12.70 -12.38
N LYS A 344 -16.96 -11.96 -13.49
CA LYS A 344 -16.81 -12.56 -14.83
C LYS A 344 -15.39 -13.00 -15.12
N GLU A 345 -14.40 -12.24 -14.65
CA GLU A 345 -12.99 -12.54 -14.87
C GLU A 345 -12.59 -13.88 -14.26
N TYR A 346 -13.07 -14.18 -13.04
CA TYR A 346 -12.76 -15.43 -12.33
C TYR A 346 -13.91 -16.42 -12.22
N GLY A 347 -15.05 -16.14 -12.85
CA GLY A 347 -16.21 -17.04 -12.88
C GLY A 347 -16.93 -17.18 -11.54
N PHE A 348 -16.87 -16.16 -10.67
CA PHE A 348 -17.54 -16.16 -9.37
C PHE A 348 -19.04 -15.94 -9.51
N THR A 349 -19.82 -16.58 -8.63
CA THR A 349 -21.27 -16.35 -8.56
C THR A 349 -21.62 -15.05 -7.82
N ALA A 350 -20.79 -14.67 -6.86
CA ALA A 350 -20.88 -13.45 -6.08
C ALA A 350 -19.51 -13.13 -5.45
N ASN A 351 -19.30 -11.91 -4.98
CA ASN A 351 -18.06 -11.53 -4.30
C ASN A 351 -18.05 -12.02 -2.83
N LEU A 352 -18.02 -13.34 -2.64
CA LEU A 352 -18.07 -13.97 -1.32
C LEU A 352 -16.67 -14.48 -0.90
N PRO A 353 -16.31 -14.45 0.40
CA PRO A 353 -15.04 -15.01 0.88
C PRO A 353 -14.81 -16.47 0.49
N SER A 354 -15.89 -17.26 0.39
CA SER A 354 -15.83 -18.65 -0.08
C SER A 354 -15.36 -18.77 -1.53
N GLU A 355 -15.73 -17.85 -2.41
CA GLU A 355 -15.32 -17.88 -3.83
C GLU A 355 -13.82 -17.62 -3.97
N TRP A 356 -13.29 -16.65 -3.22
CA TRP A 356 -11.85 -16.38 -3.16
C TRP A 356 -11.05 -17.55 -2.57
N SER A 357 -11.52 -18.15 -1.47
CA SER A 357 -10.90 -19.36 -0.91
C SER A 357 -10.92 -20.53 -1.91
N ASN A 358 -12.05 -20.72 -2.62
CA ASN A 358 -12.18 -21.74 -3.67
C ASN A 358 -11.24 -21.48 -4.84
N MET A 359 -11.09 -20.22 -5.27
CA MET A 359 -10.16 -19.83 -6.32
C MET A 359 -8.73 -20.23 -5.98
N ILE A 360 -8.27 -19.99 -4.74
CA ILE A 360 -6.93 -20.43 -4.29
C ILE A 360 -6.80 -21.96 -4.43
N ASN A 361 -7.82 -22.72 -4.02
CA ASN A 361 -7.82 -24.18 -4.12
C ASN A 361 -7.80 -24.68 -5.58
N GLN A 362 -8.58 -24.06 -6.47
CA GLN A 362 -8.60 -24.39 -7.89
C GLN A 362 -7.25 -24.10 -8.55
N MET A 363 -6.68 -22.93 -8.26
CA MET A 363 -5.38 -22.53 -8.79
C MET A 363 -4.26 -23.50 -8.43
N LYS A 364 -4.36 -24.33 -7.37
CA LYS A 364 -3.35 -25.37 -7.07
C LYS A 364 -3.09 -26.29 -8.27
N THR A 365 -4.15 -26.67 -8.99
CA THR A 365 -4.09 -27.61 -10.12
C THR A 365 -4.47 -27.00 -11.46
N ASP A 366 -5.14 -25.85 -11.48
CA ASP A 366 -5.50 -25.13 -12.70
C ASP A 366 -4.49 -24.02 -13.00
N ASP A 367 -3.52 -24.34 -13.87
CA ASP A 367 -2.51 -23.38 -14.34
C ASP A 367 -3.11 -22.28 -15.23
N THR A 368 -4.26 -22.52 -15.87
CA THR A 368 -4.90 -21.51 -16.73
C THR A 368 -5.46 -20.39 -15.86
N LEU A 369 -6.19 -20.74 -14.81
CA LEU A 369 -6.70 -19.80 -13.81
C LEU A 369 -5.56 -19.06 -13.11
N PHE A 370 -4.50 -19.78 -12.71
CA PHE A 370 -3.34 -19.14 -12.10
C PHE A 370 -2.64 -18.15 -13.04
N ASN A 371 -2.45 -18.51 -14.32
CA ASN A 371 -1.84 -17.61 -15.30
C ASN A 371 -2.73 -16.39 -15.60
N GLN A 372 -4.06 -16.54 -15.54
CA GLN A 372 -5.00 -15.43 -15.63
C GLN A 372 -4.84 -14.47 -14.44
N TYR A 373 -4.77 -15.01 -13.21
CA TYR A 373 -4.45 -14.20 -12.02
C TYR A 373 -3.12 -13.48 -12.15
N MET A 374 -2.04 -14.16 -12.56
CA MET A 374 -0.73 -13.54 -12.73
C MET A 374 -0.72 -12.46 -13.83
N ARG A 375 -1.52 -12.60 -14.88
CA ARG A 375 -1.66 -11.56 -15.91
C ARG A 375 -2.28 -10.29 -15.33
N ASN A 376 -3.32 -10.42 -14.50
CA ASN A 376 -3.99 -9.29 -13.84
C ASN A 376 -3.12 -8.71 -12.71
N PHE A 377 -2.32 -9.53 -12.05
CA PHE A 377 -1.31 -9.07 -11.10
C PHE A 377 -0.26 -8.17 -11.77
N TYR A 378 0.35 -8.61 -12.87
CA TYR A 378 1.44 -7.87 -13.53
C TYR A 378 0.96 -6.78 -14.50
N ARG A 379 -0.26 -6.91 -15.03
CA ARG A 379 -0.92 -5.97 -15.95
C ARG A 379 -0.05 -5.58 -17.15
N ARG A 380 0.67 -6.55 -17.71
CA ARG A 380 1.57 -6.40 -18.87
C ARG A 380 1.74 -7.71 -19.61
N ASN A 381 2.24 -7.64 -20.83
CA ASN A 381 2.38 -8.83 -21.69
C ASN A 381 3.64 -9.66 -21.42
N VAL A 382 4.64 -9.09 -20.73
CA VAL A 382 5.90 -9.76 -20.42
C VAL A 382 6.16 -9.68 -18.92
N TYR A 383 6.09 -10.82 -18.25
CA TYR A 383 6.33 -10.94 -16.81
C TYR A 383 7.06 -12.26 -16.49
N PRO A 384 7.70 -12.37 -15.31
CA PRO A 384 8.47 -13.54 -14.92
C PRO A 384 7.65 -14.84 -15.02
N VAL A 385 8.27 -15.89 -15.56
CA VAL A 385 7.70 -17.24 -15.53
C VAL A 385 7.73 -17.72 -14.08
N CYS A 386 6.58 -18.19 -13.59
CA CYS A 386 6.40 -18.64 -12.22
C CYS A 386 6.47 -20.17 -12.20
N ASP A 387 7.49 -20.72 -11.55
CA ASP A 387 7.61 -22.16 -11.32
C ASP A 387 6.68 -22.63 -10.19
N ALA A 388 6.71 -23.93 -9.86
CA ALA A 388 5.86 -24.51 -8.82
C ALA A 388 6.06 -23.84 -7.45
N LYS A 389 7.30 -23.49 -7.08
CA LYS A 389 7.61 -22.83 -5.80
C LYS A 389 7.07 -21.40 -5.77
N CYS A 390 7.26 -20.66 -6.87
CA CYS A 390 6.69 -19.33 -7.05
C CYS A 390 5.16 -19.37 -6.93
N LYS A 391 4.51 -20.32 -7.62
CA LYS A 391 3.06 -20.52 -7.56
C LYS A 391 2.59 -20.81 -6.13
N ALA A 392 3.24 -21.74 -5.45
CA ALA A 392 2.94 -22.07 -4.06
C ALA A 392 3.05 -20.86 -3.12
N SER A 393 4.04 -19.99 -3.34
CA SER A 393 4.23 -18.76 -2.57
C SER A 393 3.08 -17.77 -2.78
N TRP A 394 2.64 -17.57 -4.03
CA TRP A 394 1.48 -16.71 -4.34
C TRP A 394 0.18 -17.22 -3.74
N LEU A 395 -0.09 -18.52 -3.87
CA LEU A 395 -1.28 -19.13 -3.29
C LEU A 395 -1.27 -19.04 -1.76
N CYS A 396 -0.09 -19.18 -1.16
CA CYS A 396 0.08 -19.04 0.28
C CYS A 396 -0.16 -17.60 0.76
N GLN A 397 0.43 -16.61 0.07
CA GLN A 397 0.23 -15.20 0.38
C GLN A 397 -1.26 -14.82 0.31
N ALA A 398 -1.97 -15.23 -0.74
CA ALA A 398 -3.40 -14.95 -0.89
C ALA A 398 -4.27 -15.58 0.21
N ARG A 399 -3.78 -16.63 0.86
CA ARG A 399 -4.46 -17.33 1.95
C ARG A 399 -4.17 -16.74 3.33
N GLN A 400 -3.18 -15.85 3.44
CA GLN A 400 -2.58 -15.46 4.72
C GLN A 400 -2.73 -13.96 4.98
N ALA A 401 -3.82 -13.55 5.64
CA ALA A 401 -3.94 -12.22 6.23
C ALA A 401 -3.20 -12.06 7.59
N HIS A 402 -2.33 -13.03 7.95
CA HIS A 402 -1.29 -12.94 8.99
C HIS A 402 -0.23 -14.03 8.72
N HIS A 403 0.93 -14.01 9.38
CA HIS A 403 2.09 -14.89 9.14
C HIS A 403 1.91 -16.32 9.70
N SER A 404 0.79 -16.98 9.41
CA SER A 404 0.54 -18.37 9.78
C SER A 404 1.58 -19.32 9.17
N LYS A 405 1.85 -20.43 9.86
CA LYS A 405 2.61 -21.56 9.28
C LYS A 405 1.72 -22.72 8.86
N LYS A 406 0.43 -22.70 9.22
CA LYS A 406 -0.49 -23.83 9.03
C LYS A 406 -1.49 -23.62 7.90
N LEU A 407 -1.87 -22.37 7.61
CA LEU A 407 -2.80 -22.04 6.52
C LEU A 407 -2.33 -22.53 5.14
N CYS A 408 -1.02 -22.72 4.93
CA CYS A 408 -0.47 -23.19 3.66
C CYS A 408 0.02 -24.65 3.70
N SER A 409 -0.31 -25.40 4.75
CA SER A 409 0.23 -26.76 4.96
C SER A 409 -0.19 -27.78 3.89
N ASP A 410 -1.27 -27.52 3.15
CA ASP A 410 -1.76 -28.31 2.02
C ASP A 410 -1.26 -27.83 0.65
N ILE A 411 -0.52 -26.72 0.59
CA ILE A 411 0.06 -26.18 -0.64
C ILE A 411 1.48 -26.75 -0.77
N PRO A 412 1.74 -27.63 -1.75
CA PRO A 412 3.06 -28.22 -1.95
C PRO A 412 4.10 -27.14 -2.22
N ASP A 413 5.32 -27.29 -1.70
CA ASP A 413 6.45 -26.37 -1.91
C ASP A 413 6.24 -24.92 -1.43
N ALA A 414 5.14 -24.64 -0.70
CA ALA A 414 4.94 -23.36 -0.04
C ALA A 414 6.00 -23.20 1.04
N SER A 415 7.00 -22.37 0.75
CA SER A 415 7.86 -21.83 1.80
C SER A 415 7.09 -20.69 2.45
N PRO A 416 7.20 -20.47 3.78
CA PRO A 416 6.80 -19.18 4.36
C PRO A 416 7.47 -18.05 3.55
N PRO A 417 6.88 -16.85 3.47
CA PRO A 417 7.53 -15.72 2.81
C PRO A 417 8.92 -15.52 3.42
N GLU A 418 9.95 -16.05 2.77
CA GLU A 418 11.32 -15.72 3.11
C GLU A 418 11.51 -14.27 2.66
N ARG A 419 11.82 -13.39 3.61
CA ARG A 419 12.37 -12.06 3.28
C ARG A 419 13.44 -12.28 2.21
N ASP A 420 13.22 -11.73 1.01
CA ASP A 420 14.11 -11.95 -0.13
C ASP A 420 15.57 -11.75 0.31
N PRO A 421 16.39 -12.81 0.37
CA PRO A 421 17.77 -12.69 0.78
C PRO A 421 18.58 -11.86 -0.24
N LYS A 422 18.05 -11.59 -1.44
CA LYS A 422 18.67 -10.69 -2.43
C LYS A 422 18.50 -9.22 -2.10
N ARG A 423 17.45 -8.79 -1.38
CA ARG A 423 17.45 -7.46 -0.71
C ARG A 423 18.50 -7.38 0.42
N GLY A 424 18.97 -8.53 0.92
CA GLY A 424 20.06 -8.65 1.92
C GLY A 424 21.47 -8.84 1.36
N LYS A 425 21.68 -8.85 0.03
CA LYS A 425 23.04 -9.03 -0.54
C LYS A 425 23.97 -7.83 -0.36
N TRP A 426 23.49 -6.71 0.18
CA TRP A 426 24.29 -5.56 0.57
C TRP A 426 25.30 -5.85 1.69
N TYR A 427 25.13 -6.95 2.44
CA TYR A 427 26.05 -7.34 3.54
C TYR A 427 26.70 -8.73 3.37
N SER A 428 26.70 -9.33 2.17
CA SER A 428 27.26 -10.68 2.00
C SER A 428 28.80 -10.77 1.92
N LYS A 429 29.54 -9.68 2.07
CA LYS A 429 30.93 -9.82 2.56
C LYS A 429 30.83 -10.20 4.03
N LYS A 430 31.02 -11.50 4.34
CA LYS A 430 31.32 -12.01 5.68
C LYS A 430 32.42 -11.15 6.32
N ARG A 431 32.05 -10.05 6.97
CA ARG A 431 32.83 -9.46 8.05
C ARG A 431 32.48 -10.30 9.26
N GLY A 432 33.48 -10.94 9.86
CA GLY A 432 33.28 -11.75 11.05
C GLY A 432 32.44 -10.99 12.07
N SER A 433 31.52 -11.68 12.74
CA SER A 433 30.68 -11.08 13.77
C SER A 433 31.59 -10.44 14.82
N MET A 434 31.37 -9.15 15.09
CA MET A 434 32.08 -8.46 16.16
C MET A 434 31.58 -9.02 17.49
N THR A 435 32.50 -9.33 18.41
CA THR A 435 32.13 -9.70 19.77
C THR A 435 31.48 -8.51 20.49
N GLU A 436 30.68 -8.77 21.52
CA GLU A 436 30.01 -7.72 22.31
C GLU A 436 31.02 -6.67 22.85
N GLU A 437 32.22 -7.12 23.19
CA GLU A 437 33.34 -6.27 23.62
C GLU A 437 33.88 -5.39 22.48
N GLN A 438 33.97 -5.89 21.25
CA GLN A 438 34.37 -5.12 20.09
C GLN A 438 33.33 -4.05 19.71
N ILE A 439 32.04 -4.35 19.91
CA ILE A 439 30.95 -3.40 19.72
C ILE A 439 31.02 -2.30 20.79
N ARG A 440 31.14 -2.67 22.07
CA ARG A 440 31.30 -1.67 23.16
C ARG A 440 32.52 -0.78 22.96
N ASN A 441 33.66 -1.35 22.56
CA ASN A 441 34.87 -0.58 22.32
C ASN A 441 34.75 0.36 21.11
N SER A 442 34.04 -0.05 20.06
CA SER A 442 33.80 0.78 18.88
C SER A 442 32.82 1.93 19.18
N VAL A 443 31.75 1.65 19.93
CA VAL A 443 30.80 2.67 20.40
C VAL A 443 31.49 3.66 21.33
N THR A 444 32.30 3.18 22.28
CA THR A 444 33.06 4.03 23.21
C THR A 444 34.10 4.89 22.48
N LYS A 445 34.77 4.35 21.46
CA LYS A 445 35.72 5.08 20.62
C LYS A 445 35.05 6.13 19.73
N PHE A 446 33.83 5.86 19.26
CA PHE A 446 33.00 6.82 18.54
C PHE A 446 32.53 7.96 19.46
N MET A 447 32.04 7.61 20.65
CA MET A 447 31.57 8.57 21.67
C MET A 447 32.69 9.49 22.18
N ASN A 448 33.93 8.99 22.27
CA ASN A 448 35.09 9.73 22.78
C ASN A 448 35.90 10.47 21.71
N ASN A 449 35.45 10.49 20.45
CA ASN A 449 36.16 11.20 19.39
C ASN A 449 35.91 12.73 19.49
N PRO A 450 36.93 13.58 19.73
CA PRO A 450 36.73 14.99 20.10
C PRO A 450 36.23 15.89 18.96
N LYS A 451 36.08 15.36 17.74
CA LYS A 451 35.52 16.11 16.61
C LYS A 451 34.00 16.18 16.74
N ARG A 452 33.51 17.04 17.64
CA ARG A 452 32.12 17.50 17.64
C ARG A 452 31.82 18.11 16.26
N ARG A 453 31.08 17.38 15.42
CA ARG A 453 30.42 17.96 14.25
C ARG A 453 29.28 18.87 14.75
N PRO A 454 28.95 19.95 14.03
CA PRO A 454 27.82 20.81 14.40
C PRO A 454 26.54 19.99 14.55
N LYS A 455 25.70 20.32 15.53
CA LYS A 455 24.35 19.73 15.66
C LYS A 455 23.58 19.94 14.34
N GLY A 456 23.03 18.88 13.76
CA GLY A 456 22.07 18.98 12.65
C GLY A 456 22.35 18.18 11.37
N GLN A 457 23.23 17.18 11.36
CA GLN A 457 23.35 16.25 10.22
C GLN A 457 23.36 14.80 10.70
N CYS A 458 22.47 13.98 10.14
CA CYS A 458 22.45 12.53 10.35
C CYS A 458 23.70 11.86 9.72
N PRO A 459 24.28 10.84 10.36
CA PRO A 459 25.32 10.02 9.75
C PRO A 459 24.70 9.10 8.68
N ILE A 460 25.34 9.04 7.51
CA ILE A 460 25.07 8.09 6.41
C ILE A 460 25.27 6.66 6.87
#